data_AF-A0A211ZR03-F1
#
_entry.id   AF-A0A211ZR03-F1
#
_cell.length_a   1.000
_cell.length_b   1.000
_cell.length_c   1.000
_cell.angle_alpha   90.00
_cell.angle_beta   90.00
_cell.angle_gamma   90.00
#
_symmetry.space_group_name_H-M   'P 1'
#
loop_
_entity.id
_entity.type
_entity.pdbx_description
1 polymer ?
#
loop_
_entity_poly.entity_id
_entity_poly.type
_entity_poly.pdbx_seq_one_letter_code
_entity_poly.pdbx_strand_id
1 'polypeptide(L)'
;MKASHSVPNQQPAPTARDRAEAEQAARMLDRLAEMAMEQAEVTHQAALAAARAGDAAQAKDLGLAFDRAARVVRRSLALKFRFARDRQEMADKAVARSRDQAEEKAGRRRQVARAVARSIAADRDIDGRKAERLSAEMWERLIDDEDIDAVLALAGHSVEEIVIGLCRDLGVDPKPVLLHGLDGADAGPAPPTRAGPPPDPPLPRPWWPYCRIIPTEEGRQVGEPYWWNCETDQRVEDPRELDELNARAAAARRR
;
A
#
# COMPACT_ATOMS: atom_id res chain seq x y z
N MET A 1 -19.95 -17.22 -20.26
CA MET A 1 -18.53 -17.27 -19.86
C MET A 1 -18.49 -17.01 -18.36
N LYS A 2 -18.05 -17.98 -17.55
CA LYS A 2 -18.02 -17.86 -16.09
C LYS A 2 -16.77 -17.08 -15.69
N ALA A 3 -16.94 -15.93 -15.05
CA ALA A 3 -15.85 -15.15 -14.49
C ALA A 3 -15.30 -15.87 -13.27
N SER A 4 -14.02 -16.25 -13.33
CA SER A 4 -13.29 -16.80 -12.20
C SER A 4 -13.04 -15.67 -11.20
N HIS A 5 -13.70 -15.72 -10.04
CA HIS A 5 -13.39 -14.86 -8.92
C HIS A 5 -12.01 -15.26 -8.36
N SER A 6 -10.98 -14.46 -8.66
CA SER A 6 -9.68 -14.54 -7.99
C SER A 6 -9.86 -14.16 -6.53
N VAL A 7 -9.97 -15.16 -5.66
CA VAL A 7 -9.90 -14.97 -4.21
C VAL A 7 -8.51 -14.42 -3.88
N PRO A 8 -8.41 -13.26 -3.22
CA PRO A 8 -7.12 -12.75 -2.74
C PRO A 8 -6.53 -13.79 -1.78
N ASN A 9 -5.41 -14.38 -2.18
CA ASN A 9 -4.63 -15.27 -1.33
C ASN A 9 -3.93 -14.43 -0.25
N GLN A 10 -4.70 -13.95 0.73
CA GLN A 10 -4.18 -13.34 1.94
C GLN A 10 -3.50 -14.43 2.76
N GLN A 11 -2.24 -14.69 2.44
CA GLN A 11 -1.40 -15.47 3.34
C GLN A 11 -1.30 -14.70 4.66
N PRO A 12 -1.80 -15.26 5.78
CA PRO A 12 -1.80 -14.59 7.06
C PRO A 12 -0.36 -14.25 7.46
N ALA A 13 -0.19 -13.13 8.14
CA ALA A 13 1.11 -12.73 8.67
C ALA A 13 1.64 -13.84 9.60
N PRO A 14 2.95 -14.15 9.55
CA PRO A 14 3.54 -15.16 10.43
C PRO A 14 3.30 -14.77 11.89
N THR A 15 2.75 -15.72 12.64
CA THR A 15 2.40 -15.53 14.05
C THR A 15 3.68 -15.34 14.88
N ALA A 16 3.54 -14.79 16.08
CA ALA A 16 4.68 -14.67 17.01
C ALA A 16 5.34 -16.03 17.29
N ARG A 17 4.54 -17.10 17.28
CA ARG A 17 5.00 -18.48 17.39
C ARG A 17 5.86 -18.91 16.21
N ASP A 18 5.43 -18.64 14.98
CA ASP A 18 6.19 -18.98 13.77
C ASP A 18 7.56 -18.27 13.72
N ARG A 19 7.62 -17.03 14.23
CA ARG A 19 8.89 -16.28 14.33
C ARG A 19 9.84 -16.90 15.34
N ALA A 20 9.32 -17.30 16.51
CA ALA A 20 10.11 -17.95 17.56
C ALA A 20 10.63 -19.32 17.11
N GLU A 21 9.79 -20.10 16.42
CA GLU A 21 10.17 -21.39 15.82
C GLU A 21 11.25 -21.21 14.74
N ALA A 22 11.13 -20.19 13.87
CA ALA A 22 12.15 -19.89 12.86
C ALA A 22 13.49 -19.43 13.48
N GLU A 23 13.46 -18.63 14.54
CA GLU A 23 14.66 -18.22 15.27
C GLU A 23 15.32 -19.41 15.99
N GLN A 24 14.52 -20.31 16.56
CA GLN A 24 15.02 -21.55 17.14
C GLN A 24 15.68 -22.44 16.08
N ALA A 25 15.06 -22.60 14.91
CA ALA A 25 15.64 -23.35 13.80
C ALA A 25 16.96 -22.73 13.31
N ALA A 26 17.06 -21.40 13.24
CA ALA A 26 18.30 -20.72 12.89
C ALA A 26 19.42 -20.99 13.92
N ARG A 27 19.12 -20.91 15.22
CA ARG A 27 20.06 -21.26 16.29
C ARG A 27 20.51 -22.71 16.23
N MET A 28 19.62 -23.64 15.88
CA MET A 28 19.96 -25.05 15.70
C MET A 28 20.89 -25.26 14.50
N LEU A 29 20.68 -24.55 13.39
CA LEU A 29 21.57 -24.59 12.22
C LEU A 29 22.95 -24.02 12.54
N ASP A 30 23.03 -22.97 13.37
CA ASP A 30 24.30 -22.42 13.86
C ASP A 30 25.07 -23.44 14.67
N ARG A 31 24.41 -24.02 15.67
CA ARG A 31 25.04 -25.05 16.50
C ARG A 31 25.47 -26.27 15.68
N LEU A 32 24.68 -26.67 14.68
CA LEU A 32 25.04 -27.76 13.78
C LEU A 32 26.25 -27.41 12.92
N ALA A 33 26.32 -26.19 12.40
CA ALA A 33 27.46 -25.73 11.62
C ALA A 33 28.73 -25.66 12.47
N GLU A 34 28.65 -25.17 13.71
CA GLU A 34 29.77 -25.15 14.67
C GLU A 34 30.29 -26.56 14.94
N MET A 35 29.43 -27.49 15.38
CA MET A 35 29.84 -28.88 15.63
C MET A 35 30.43 -29.56 14.38
N ALA A 36 29.86 -29.29 13.20
CA ALA A 36 30.38 -29.83 11.95
C ALA A 36 31.73 -29.21 11.55
N MET A 37 31.99 -27.94 11.86
CA MET A 37 33.29 -27.30 11.67
C MET A 37 34.33 -27.87 12.63
N GLU A 38 34.03 -28.01 13.92
CA GLU A 38 34.92 -28.64 14.90
C GLU A 38 35.31 -30.06 14.45
N GLN A 39 34.33 -30.85 14.00
CA GLN A 39 34.57 -32.20 13.47
C GLN A 39 35.41 -32.17 12.18
N ALA A 40 35.17 -31.20 11.30
CA ALA A 40 35.96 -31.03 10.08
C ALA A 40 37.42 -30.70 10.40
N GLU A 41 37.67 -29.81 11.36
CA GLU A 41 39.03 -29.46 11.79
C GLU A 41 39.76 -30.67 12.37
N VAL A 42 39.14 -31.40 13.30
CA VAL A 42 39.74 -32.60 13.91
C VAL A 42 40.04 -33.67 12.85
N THR A 43 39.09 -33.95 11.97
CA THR A 43 39.27 -34.98 10.92
C THR A 43 40.32 -34.56 9.88
N HIS A 44 40.41 -33.28 9.55
CA HIS A 44 41.45 -32.75 8.66
C HIS A 44 42.84 -32.90 9.27
N GLN A 45 43.02 -32.51 10.54
CA GLN A 45 44.29 -32.67 11.24
C GLN A 45 44.70 -34.15 11.35
N ALA A 46 43.75 -35.03 11.65
CA ALA A 46 44.00 -36.47 11.69
C ALA A 46 44.39 -37.03 10.30
N ALA A 47 43.73 -36.57 9.22
CA ALA A 47 44.08 -36.98 7.86
C ALA A 47 45.51 -36.57 7.49
N LEU A 48 45.92 -35.35 7.85
CA LEU A 48 47.29 -34.86 7.64
C LEU A 48 48.31 -35.67 8.44
N ALA A 49 47.99 -36.05 9.68
CA ALA A 49 48.86 -36.89 10.50
C ALA A 49 49.04 -38.29 9.91
N ALA A 50 47.96 -38.94 9.47
CA ALA A 50 48.00 -40.25 8.81
C ALA A 50 48.82 -40.21 7.50
N ALA A 51 48.64 -39.15 6.70
CA ALA A 51 49.41 -38.95 5.48
C ALA A 51 50.92 -38.82 5.76
N ARG A 52 51.30 -38.08 6.81
CA ARG A 52 52.71 -37.95 7.24
C ARG A 52 53.29 -39.26 7.76
N ALA A 53 52.47 -40.11 8.37
CA ALA A 53 52.87 -41.44 8.83
C ALA A 53 52.96 -42.47 7.69
N GLY A 54 52.57 -42.12 6.46
CA GLY A 54 52.57 -43.02 5.31
C GLY A 54 51.37 -43.97 5.25
N ASP A 55 50.37 -43.82 6.14
CA ASP A 55 49.13 -44.60 6.08
C ASP A 55 48.14 -43.97 5.09
N ALA A 56 48.29 -44.35 3.83
CA ALA A 56 47.45 -43.85 2.75
C ALA A 56 45.98 -44.27 2.87
N ALA A 57 45.69 -45.43 3.46
CA ALA A 57 44.32 -45.92 3.62
C ALA A 57 43.58 -45.08 4.67
N GLN A 58 44.19 -44.88 5.83
CA GLN A 58 43.62 -44.07 6.89
C GLN A 58 43.47 -42.60 6.48
N ALA A 59 44.47 -42.03 5.78
CA ALA A 59 44.39 -40.65 5.29
C ALA A 59 43.20 -40.45 4.32
N LYS A 60 42.94 -41.44 3.44
CA LYS A 60 41.81 -41.39 2.50
C LYS A 60 40.46 -41.44 3.22
N ASP A 61 40.29 -42.33 4.19
CA ASP A 61 39.03 -42.46 4.94
C ASP A 61 38.70 -41.20 5.75
N LEU A 62 39.72 -40.60 6.39
CA LEU A 62 39.57 -39.33 7.10
C LEU A 62 39.28 -38.16 6.16
N GLY A 63 39.88 -38.14 4.96
CA GLY A 63 39.56 -37.17 3.91
C GLY A 63 38.09 -37.25 3.48
N LEU A 64 37.53 -38.45 3.32
CA LEU A 64 36.11 -38.64 3.02
C LEU A 64 35.20 -38.18 4.17
N ALA A 65 35.61 -38.38 5.42
CA ALA A 65 34.89 -37.89 6.59
C ALA A 65 34.86 -36.35 6.63
N PHE A 66 36.00 -35.71 6.37
CA PHE A 66 36.10 -34.25 6.23
C PHE A 66 35.17 -33.71 5.13
N ASP A 67 35.17 -34.32 3.94
CA ASP A 67 34.31 -33.90 2.83
C ASP A 67 32.81 -34.01 3.14
N ARG A 68 32.42 -34.97 3.99
CA ARG A 68 31.04 -35.07 4.47
C ARG A 68 30.72 -33.94 5.45
N ALA A 69 31.60 -33.67 6.41
CA ALA A 69 31.43 -32.57 7.36
C ALA A 69 31.36 -31.21 6.65
N ALA A 70 32.27 -30.94 5.71
CA ALA A 70 32.26 -29.72 4.91
C ALA A 70 30.95 -29.55 4.10
N ARG A 71 30.37 -30.63 3.58
CA ARG A 71 29.06 -30.60 2.91
C ARG A 71 27.92 -30.24 3.87
N VAL A 72 27.94 -30.74 5.11
CA VAL A 72 26.95 -30.37 6.14
C VAL A 72 27.02 -28.88 6.47
N VAL A 73 28.23 -28.33 6.63
CA VAL A 73 28.44 -26.90 6.89
C VAL A 73 27.88 -26.06 5.73
N ARG A 74 28.27 -26.35 4.48
CA ARG A 74 27.77 -25.60 3.31
C ARG A 74 26.24 -25.65 3.19
N ARG A 75 25.63 -26.81 3.43
CA ARG A 75 24.16 -26.95 3.40
C ARG A 75 23.48 -26.14 4.51
N SER A 76 24.03 -26.17 5.71
CA SER A 76 23.49 -25.42 6.85
C SER A 76 23.56 -23.91 6.59
N LEU A 77 24.68 -23.40 6.08
CA LEU A 77 24.82 -22.01 5.67
C LEU A 77 23.88 -21.61 4.52
N ALA A 78 23.76 -22.46 3.48
CA ALA A 78 22.84 -22.21 2.38
C ALA A 78 21.37 -22.11 2.84
N LEU A 79 20.95 -22.98 3.77
CA LEU A 79 19.63 -22.93 4.38
C LEU A 79 19.44 -21.64 5.20
N LYS A 80 20.44 -21.23 5.98
CA LYS A 80 20.39 -19.95 6.72
C LYS A 80 20.20 -18.76 5.79
N PHE A 81 20.98 -18.66 4.71
CA PHE A 81 20.85 -17.56 3.75
C PHE A 81 19.48 -17.56 3.06
N ARG A 82 18.97 -18.74 2.72
CA ARG A 82 17.63 -18.87 2.16
C ARG A 82 16.56 -18.35 3.13
N PHE A 83 16.59 -18.76 4.40
CA PHE A 83 15.62 -18.27 5.39
C PHE A 83 15.72 -16.77 5.65
N ALA A 84 16.94 -16.21 5.67
CA ALA A 84 17.14 -14.78 5.80
C ALA A 84 16.52 -14.02 4.61
N ARG A 85 16.74 -14.50 3.38
CA ARG A 85 16.14 -13.92 2.17
C ARG A 85 14.62 -14.03 2.19
N ASP A 86 14.09 -15.21 2.50
CA ASP A 86 12.64 -15.44 2.55
C ASP A 86 11.98 -14.51 3.59
N ARG A 87 12.65 -14.24 4.73
CA ARG A 87 12.17 -13.29 5.75
C ARG A 87 12.17 -11.84 5.23
N GLN A 88 13.20 -11.43 4.52
CA GLN A 88 13.28 -10.11 3.89
C GLN A 88 12.18 -9.94 2.85
N GLU A 89 12.00 -10.91 1.95
CA GLU A 89 10.96 -10.85 0.92
C GLU A 89 9.55 -10.75 1.52
N MET A 90 9.29 -11.43 2.64
CA MET A 90 8.00 -11.34 3.33
C MET A 90 7.81 -9.97 4.00
N ALA A 91 8.88 -9.38 4.55
CA ALA A 91 8.82 -8.02 5.09
C ALA A 91 8.57 -7.00 3.98
N ASP A 92 9.26 -7.10 2.85
CA ASP A 92 9.10 -6.21 1.70
C ASP A 92 7.68 -6.31 1.13
N LYS A 93 7.13 -7.53 1.01
CA LYS A 93 5.74 -7.76 0.59
C LYS A 93 4.73 -7.19 1.58
N ALA A 94 4.99 -7.24 2.88
CA ALA A 94 4.12 -6.65 3.89
C ALA A 94 4.10 -5.12 3.79
N VAL A 95 5.27 -4.50 3.59
CA VAL A 95 5.38 -3.05 3.35
C VAL A 95 4.67 -2.65 2.06
N ALA A 96 4.86 -3.41 0.97
CA ALA A 96 4.17 -3.15 -0.29
C ALA A 96 2.64 -3.24 -0.13
N ARG A 97 2.13 -4.31 0.49
CA ARG A 97 0.68 -4.45 0.77
C ARG A 97 0.13 -3.31 1.63
N SER A 98 0.89 -2.87 2.64
CA SER A 98 0.49 -1.74 3.47
C SER A 98 0.40 -0.44 2.67
N ARG A 99 1.33 -0.22 1.73
CA ARG A 99 1.28 0.92 0.81
C ARG A 99 0.10 0.83 -0.13
N ASP A 100 -0.11 -0.32 -0.77
CA ASP A 100 -1.25 -0.55 -1.67
C ASP A 100 -2.59 -0.30 -0.95
N GLN A 101 -2.73 -0.80 0.28
CA GLN A 101 -3.91 -0.56 1.12
C GLN A 101 -4.09 0.92 1.48
N ALA A 102 -2.99 1.62 1.81
CA ALA A 102 -3.04 3.06 2.10
C ALA A 102 -3.44 3.87 0.84
N GLU A 103 -2.93 3.49 -0.33
CA GLU A 103 -3.28 4.10 -1.61
C GLU A 103 -4.74 3.84 -2.00
N GLU A 104 -5.24 2.62 -1.81
CA GLU A 104 -6.63 2.26 -2.04
C GLU A 104 -7.57 3.05 -1.12
N LYS A 105 -7.26 3.11 0.18
CA LYS A 105 -8.01 3.92 1.16
C LYS A 105 -8.03 5.40 0.77
N ALA A 106 -6.87 5.95 0.42
CA ALA A 106 -6.77 7.34 -0.03
C ALA A 106 -7.58 7.58 -1.31
N GLY A 107 -7.58 6.62 -2.24
CA GLY A 107 -8.41 6.64 -3.45
C GLY A 107 -9.91 6.67 -3.14
N ARG A 108 -10.37 5.79 -2.24
CA ARG A 108 -11.78 5.75 -1.80
C ARG A 108 -12.19 7.04 -1.09
N ARG A 109 -11.35 7.59 -0.20
CA ARG A 109 -11.58 8.91 0.44
C ARG A 109 -11.75 10.02 -0.59
N ARG A 110 -10.88 10.07 -1.61
CA ARG A 110 -10.99 11.05 -2.70
C ARG A 110 -12.30 10.92 -3.48
N GLN A 111 -12.76 9.70 -3.75
CA GLN A 111 -14.03 9.46 -4.45
C GLN A 111 -15.23 9.95 -3.64
N VAL A 112 -15.28 9.63 -2.34
CA VAL A 112 -16.33 10.10 -1.42
C VAL A 112 -16.33 11.61 -1.35
N ALA A 113 -15.17 12.24 -1.10
CA ALA A 113 -15.05 13.69 -1.03
C ALA A 113 -15.53 14.38 -2.32
N ARG A 114 -15.16 13.85 -3.49
CA ARG A 114 -15.62 14.37 -4.80
C ARG A 114 -17.13 14.23 -4.99
N ALA A 115 -17.75 13.16 -4.50
CA ALA A 115 -19.19 12.96 -4.63
C ALA A 115 -19.99 13.88 -3.68
N VAL A 116 -19.52 14.04 -2.45
CA VAL A 116 -20.14 14.90 -1.44
C VAL A 116 -19.99 16.37 -1.82
N ALA A 117 -18.78 16.80 -2.23
CA ALA A 117 -18.55 18.17 -2.73
C ALA A 117 -19.46 18.51 -3.92
N ARG A 118 -19.67 17.56 -4.84
CA ARG A 118 -20.61 17.72 -5.96
C ARG A 118 -22.06 17.83 -5.50
N SER A 119 -22.45 17.12 -4.44
CA SER A 119 -23.79 17.22 -3.85
C SER A 119 -24.01 18.58 -3.18
N ILE A 120 -23.03 19.05 -2.38
CA ILE A 120 -23.03 20.39 -1.77
C ILE A 120 -23.17 21.47 -2.85
N ALA A 121 -22.34 21.41 -3.90
CA ALA A 121 -22.35 22.41 -4.96
C ALA A 121 -23.64 22.42 -5.79
N ALA A 122 -24.34 21.29 -5.84
CA ALA A 122 -25.57 21.18 -6.59
C ALA A 122 -26.81 21.60 -5.78
N ASP A 123 -26.73 21.63 -4.45
CA ASP A 123 -27.79 22.10 -3.58
C ASP A 123 -27.97 23.61 -3.72
N ARG A 124 -29.18 24.04 -4.08
CA ARG A 124 -29.50 25.45 -4.35
C ARG A 124 -29.80 26.24 -3.08
N ASP A 125 -30.05 25.55 -1.96
CA ASP A 125 -30.39 26.17 -0.67
C ASP A 125 -29.15 26.41 0.20
N ILE A 126 -27.97 26.06 -0.31
CA ILE A 126 -26.68 26.26 0.34
C ILE A 126 -25.98 27.47 -0.28
N ASP A 127 -25.75 28.52 0.53
CA ASP A 127 -24.92 29.65 0.12
C ASP A 127 -23.41 29.31 0.13
N GLY A 128 -22.59 30.17 -0.48
CA GLY A 128 -21.15 29.92 -0.60
C GLY A 128 -20.42 29.77 0.74
N ARG A 129 -20.83 30.48 1.79
CA ARG A 129 -20.20 30.38 3.13
C ARG A 129 -20.61 29.11 3.85
N LYS A 130 -21.85 28.66 3.64
CA LYS A 130 -22.35 27.39 4.16
C LYS A 130 -21.70 26.23 3.42
N ALA A 131 -21.51 26.32 2.11
CA ALA A 131 -20.76 25.33 1.33
C ALA A 131 -19.31 25.20 1.79
N GLU A 132 -18.66 26.32 2.14
CA GLU A 132 -17.31 26.36 2.73
C GLU A 132 -17.22 25.59 4.03
N ARG A 133 -18.09 25.93 4.97
CA ARG A 133 -18.13 25.27 6.27
C ARG A 133 -18.40 23.77 6.14
N LEU A 134 -19.37 23.38 5.31
CA LEU A 134 -19.71 21.97 5.10
C LEU A 134 -18.59 21.18 4.41
N SER A 135 -17.85 21.82 3.50
CA SER A 135 -16.69 21.19 2.86
C SER A 135 -15.54 21.00 3.86
N ALA A 136 -15.31 21.97 4.75
CA ALA A 136 -14.32 21.85 5.82
C ALA A 136 -14.70 20.74 6.82
N GLU A 137 -15.96 20.72 7.25
CA GLU A 137 -16.52 19.69 8.15
C GLU A 137 -16.46 18.28 7.54
N MET A 138 -16.74 18.15 6.24
CA MET A 138 -16.56 16.90 5.49
C MET A 138 -15.11 16.40 5.54
N TRP A 139 -14.13 17.30 5.34
CA TRP A 139 -12.71 16.92 5.35
C TRP A 139 -12.20 16.57 6.73
N GLU A 140 -12.61 17.30 7.76
CA GLU A 140 -12.32 16.98 9.16
C GLU A 140 -12.79 15.56 9.48
N ARG A 141 -14.02 15.22 9.11
CA ARG A 141 -14.55 13.87 9.31
C ARG A 141 -13.83 12.80 8.47
N LEU A 142 -13.50 13.06 7.20
CA LEU A 142 -12.80 12.08 6.36
C LEU A 142 -11.32 11.86 6.75
N ILE A 143 -10.74 12.76 7.55
CA ILE A 143 -9.33 12.68 7.97
C ILE A 143 -9.23 12.18 9.41
N ASP A 144 -10.09 12.64 10.32
CA ASP A 144 -9.96 12.46 11.77
C ASP A 144 -10.92 11.42 12.36
N ASP A 145 -11.88 10.89 11.58
CA ASP A 145 -12.88 9.92 12.07
C ASP A 145 -12.45 8.47 11.79
N GLU A 146 -12.02 7.76 12.85
CA GLU A 146 -11.63 6.35 12.79
C GLU A 146 -12.79 5.41 12.40
N ASP A 147 -14.04 5.78 12.69
CA ASP A 147 -15.22 4.98 12.33
C ASP A 147 -15.48 5.07 10.81
N ILE A 148 -15.26 6.24 10.21
CA ILE A 148 -15.31 6.41 8.75
C ILE A 148 -14.20 5.59 8.08
N ASP A 149 -13.02 5.51 8.70
CA ASP A 149 -11.94 4.65 8.21
C ASP A 149 -12.26 3.16 8.30
N ALA A 150 -12.95 2.73 9.35
CA ALA A 150 -13.42 1.35 9.46
C ALA A 150 -14.46 1.03 8.38
N VAL A 151 -15.41 1.93 8.12
CA VAL A 151 -16.43 1.80 7.06
C VAL A 151 -15.81 1.84 5.66
N LEU A 152 -14.83 2.71 5.42
CA LEU A 152 -14.08 2.77 4.17
C LEU A 152 -13.16 1.56 3.96
N ALA A 153 -12.71 0.91 5.03
CA ALA A 153 -11.92 -0.32 4.97
C ALA A 153 -12.77 -1.57 4.70
N LEU A 154 -14.07 -1.53 5.02
CA LEU A 154 -15.00 -2.60 4.71
C LEU A 154 -15.27 -2.64 3.20
N ALA A 155 -14.82 -3.71 2.54
CA ALA A 155 -15.15 -4.00 1.14
C ALA A 155 -16.65 -4.31 0.93
N GLY A 156 -17.44 -4.39 2.01
CA GLY A 156 -18.88 -4.66 1.99
C GLY A 156 -19.76 -3.43 1.77
N HIS A 157 -19.24 -2.21 1.94
CA HIS A 157 -19.99 -0.97 1.70
C HIS A 157 -19.62 -0.36 0.35
N SER A 158 -20.63 -0.09 -0.48
CA SER A 158 -20.40 0.65 -1.73
C SER A 158 -20.04 2.10 -1.40
N VAL A 159 -19.28 2.75 -2.30
CA VAL A 159 -18.95 4.18 -2.14
C VAL A 159 -20.23 5.03 -2.06
N GLU A 160 -21.29 4.60 -2.73
CA GLU A 160 -22.59 5.26 -2.73
C GLU A 160 -23.26 5.28 -1.34
N GLU A 161 -23.23 4.17 -0.60
CA GLU A 161 -23.80 4.10 0.77
C GLU A 161 -23.09 5.08 1.72
N ILE A 162 -21.76 5.14 1.61
CA ILE A 162 -20.92 6.03 2.42
C ILE A 162 -21.23 7.50 2.11
N VAL A 163 -21.36 7.84 0.82
CA VAL A 163 -21.71 9.20 0.41
C VAL A 163 -23.11 9.58 0.89
N ILE A 164 -24.10 8.68 0.79
CA ILE A 164 -25.47 8.94 1.24
C ILE A 164 -25.50 9.18 2.76
N GLY A 165 -24.78 8.36 3.54
CA GLY A 165 -24.66 8.54 4.98
C GLY A 165 -24.04 9.90 5.33
N LEU A 166 -22.89 10.22 4.72
CA LEU A 166 -22.17 11.46 5.01
C LEU A 166 -22.96 12.71 4.60
N CYS A 167 -23.66 12.68 3.44
CA CYS A 167 -24.54 13.77 3.04
C CYS A 167 -25.69 13.99 4.03
N ARG A 168 -26.32 12.92 4.52
CA ARG A 168 -27.39 13.02 5.52
C ARG A 168 -26.91 13.63 6.82
N ASP A 169 -25.74 13.23 7.29
CA ASP A 169 -25.17 13.77 8.52
C ASP A 169 -24.83 15.26 8.39
N LEU A 170 -24.37 15.69 7.21
CA LEU A 170 -24.10 17.10 6.89
C LEU A 170 -25.38 17.91 6.60
N GLY A 171 -26.54 17.26 6.56
CA GLY A 171 -27.83 17.89 6.24
C GLY A 171 -27.92 18.35 4.77
N VAL A 172 -27.24 17.66 3.86
CA VAL A 172 -27.22 17.91 2.41
C VAL A 172 -28.03 16.82 1.71
N ASP A 173 -28.83 17.19 0.70
CA ASP A 173 -29.58 16.19 -0.07
C ASP A 173 -28.66 15.43 -1.04
N PRO A 174 -28.46 14.10 -0.87
CA PRO A 174 -27.58 13.33 -1.75
C PRO A 174 -28.19 13.24 -3.15
N LYS A 175 -27.50 13.78 -4.17
CA LYS A 175 -28.01 13.72 -5.54
C LYS A 175 -27.68 12.39 -6.22
N PRO A 176 -28.68 11.55 -6.56
CA PRO A 176 -28.45 10.19 -7.07
C PRO A 176 -27.70 10.16 -8.41
N VAL A 177 -27.93 11.16 -9.26
CA VAL A 177 -27.31 11.27 -10.60
C VAL A 177 -25.78 11.43 -10.52
N LEU A 178 -25.25 11.89 -9.38
CA LEU A 178 -23.81 12.10 -9.16
C LEU A 178 -23.11 10.87 -8.55
N LEU A 179 -23.88 9.86 -8.15
CA LEU A 179 -23.41 8.62 -7.54
C LEU A 179 -23.14 7.52 -8.57
N HIS A 180 -23.85 7.55 -9.72
CA HIS A 180 -23.64 6.61 -10.81
C HIS A 180 -22.23 6.72 -11.41
N GLY A 181 -21.46 5.63 -11.36
CA GLY A 181 -20.11 5.52 -11.92
C GLY A 181 -18.97 5.61 -10.89
N LEU A 182 -19.28 5.57 -9.59
CA LEU A 182 -18.27 5.54 -8.52
C LEU A 182 -17.73 4.11 -8.27
N ASP A 183 -18.44 3.08 -8.70
CA ASP A 183 -18.01 1.67 -8.65
C ASP A 183 -17.12 1.31 -9.85
N GLY A 184 -15.91 1.89 -9.91
CA GLY A 184 -14.67 1.35 -10.46
C GLY A 184 -14.59 0.46 -11.74
N ALA A 185 -15.60 0.36 -12.60
CA ALA A 185 -15.60 -0.62 -13.70
C ALA A 185 -15.59 -0.06 -15.13
N ASP A 186 -15.80 1.24 -15.35
CA ASP A 186 -15.78 1.81 -16.71
C ASP A 186 -15.21 3.23 -16.73
N ALA A 187 -13.90 3.35 -16.98
CA ALA A 187 -13.33 4.54 -17.61
C ALA A 187 -13.48 4.41 -19.14
N GLY A 188 -14.73 4.31 -19.62
CA GLY A 188 -15.05 4.39 -21.05
C GLY A 188 -15.14 5.86 -21.51
N PRO A 189 -14.77 6.18 -22.76
CA PRO A 189 -14.90 7.54 -23.28
C PRO A 189 -16.38 7.95 -23.35
N ALA A 190 -16.67 9.18 -22.91
CA ALA A 190 -18.00 9.75 -22.88
C ALA A 190 -18.72 9.64 -24.25
N PRO A 191 -20.02 9.28 -24.28
CA PRO A 191 -20.79 9.27 -25.52
C PRO A 191 -21.00 10.71 -26.04
N PRO A 192 -21.04 10.92 -27.36
CA PRO A 192 -21.17 12.25 -27.95
C PRO A 192 -22.53 12.88 -27.64
N THR A 193 -22.48 14.09 -27.11
CA THR A 193 -23.59 14.96 -26.74
C THR A 193 -24.54 15.18 -27.92
N ARG A 194 -25.79 14.70 -27.81
CA ARG A 194 -26.90 15.23 -28.63
C ARG A 194 -27.41 16.52 -28.00
N ALA A 195 -27.64 17.51 -28.85
CA ALA A 195 -27.99 18.90 -28.51
C ALA A 195 -29.11 19.02 -27.46
N GLY A 196 -28.77 19.63 -26.32
CA GLY A 196 -29.65 20.04 -25.24
C GLY A 196 -29.65 21.57 -25.05
N PRO A 197 -30.47 22.11 -24.12
CA PRO A 197 -30.88 23.51 -24.04
C PRO A 197 -29.72 24.49 -23.76
N PRO A 198 -29.94 25.82 -23.90
CA PRO A 198 -28.87 26.82 -23.80
C PRO A 198 -28.09 26.72 -22.47
N PRO A 199 -26.80 27.11 -22.47
CA PRO A 199 -25.91 26.88 -21.34
C PRO A 199 -26.39 27.63 -20.10
N ASP A 200 -26.48 26.89 -18.99
CA ASP A 200 -26.60 27.45 -17.65
C ASP A 200 -25.46 28.46 -17.40
N PRO A 201 -25.69 29.49 -16.56
CA PRO A 201 -24.61 30.39 -16.14
C PRO A 201 -23.48 29.56 -15.51
N PRO A 202 -22.20 29.94 -15.74
CA PRO A 202 -21.08 29.21 -15.19
C PRO A 202 -21.24 29.13 -13.67
N LEU A 203 -21.25 27.90 -13.14
CA LEU A 203 -21.25 27.65 -11.70
C LEU A 203 -20.14 28.52 -11.05
N PRO A 204 -20.39 29.13 -9.88
CA PRO A 204 -19.34 29.82 -9.15
C PRO A 204 -18.17 28.86 -8.94
N ARG A 205 -16.96 29.34 -9.27
CA ARG A 205 -15.73 28.56 -9.15
C ARG A 205 -15.67 27.90 -7.75
N PRO A 206 -15.41 26.59 -7.63
CA PRO A 206 -15.07 26.01 -6.34
C PRO A 206 -13.82 26.73 -5.86
N TRP A 207 -13.89 27.47 -4.76
CA TRP A 207 -12.78 28.29 -4.29
C TRP A 207 -11.68 27.45 -3.63
N TRP A 208 -11.80 26.12 -3.55
CA TRP A 208 -10.80 25.21 -2.96
C TRP A 208 -10.45 24.04 -3.88
N PRO A 209 -9.24 24.02 -4.48
CA PRO A 209 -8.78 22.86 -5.24
C PRO A 209 -7.84 21.92 -4.47
N TYR A 210 -7.54 22.16 -3.17
CA TYR A 210 -6.38 21.51 -2.52
C TYR A 210 -6.65 20.88 -1.17
N CYS A 211 -6.19 19.64 -1.01
CA CYS A 211 -6.03 18.99 0.28
C CYS A 211 -4.54 18.89 0.60
N ARG A 212 -4.14 19.36 1.78
CA ARG A 212 -2.81 19.08 2.33
C ARG A 212 -2.83 17.65 2.85
N ILE A 213 -2.13 16.74 2.18
CA ILE A 213 -2.03 15.36 2.64
C ILE A 213 -0.84 15.28 3.59
N ILE A 214 -1.13 15.10 4.89
CA ILE A 214 -0.11 14.80 5.89
C ILE A 214 0.03 13.28 5.92
N PRO A 215 1.19 12.70 5.58
CA PRO A 215 1.40 11.26 5.71
C PRO A 215 1.20 10.87 7.18
N THR A 216 0.32 9.89 7.44
CA THR A 216 0.05 9.36 8.78
C THR A 216 1.31 8.75 9.41
N GLU A 217 1.36 8.70 10.75
CA GLU A 217 2.57 8.36 11.53
C GLU A 217 3.19 6.98 11.22
N GLU A 218 2.44 6.06 10.60
CA GLU A 218 2.95 4.75 10.16
C GLU A 218 3.87 4.83 8.91
N GLY A 219 3.90 5.98 8.23
CA GLY A 219 4.76 6.28 7.09
C GLY A 219 6.08 6.98 7.43
N ARG A 220 6.62 6.83 8.65
CA ARG A 220 7.80 7.57 9.16
C ARG A 220 9.14 7.29 8.44
N GLN A 221 9.14 6.71 7.25
CA GLN A 221 10.28 6.71 6.34
C GLN A 221 9.95 7.50 5.06
N VAL A 222 10.28 8.79 5.14
CA VAL A 222 10.63 9.70 4.05
C VAL A 222 9.51 10.01 3.05
N GLY A 223 8.66 10.96 3.42
CA GLY A 223 7.89 11.75 2.45
C GLY A 223 7.60 13.13 3.04
N GLU A 224 8.14 14.18 2.43
CA GLU A 224 7.74 15.55 2.76
C GLU A 224 6.23 15.73 2.50
N PRO A 225 5.55 16.59 3.29
CA PRO A 225 4.14 16.90 3.04
C PRO A 225 3.98 17.43 1.61
N TYR A 226 3.10 16.83 0.82
CA TYR A 226 2.82 17.24 -0.55
C TYR A 226 1.38 17.72 -0.69
N TRP A 227 1.14 18.53 -1.73
CA TRP A 227 -0.17 19.09 -2.05
C TRP A 227 -0.79 18.27 -3.18
N TRP A 228 -2.11 18.08 -3.15
CA TRP A 228 -2.83 17.36 -4.21
C TRP A 228 -3.91 18.25 -4.81
N ASN A 229 -3.90 18.40 -6.13
CA ASN A 229 -4.94 19.12 -6.86
C ASN A 229 -6.14 18.20 -7.12
N CYS A 230 -7.26 18.47 -6.45
CA CYS A 230 -8.47 17.65 -6.52
C CYS A 230 -9.17 17.74 -7.89
N GLU A 231 -8.99 18.82 -8.65
CA GLU A 231 -9.55 19.00 -10.00
C GLU A 231 -8.78 18.23 -11.07
N THR A 232 -7.44 18.25 -11.01
CA THR A 232 -6.58 17.67 -12.07
C THR A 232 -6.02 16.30 -11.72
N ASP A 233 -6.21 15.84 -10.48
CA ASP A 233 -5.66 14.59 -9.96
C ASP A 233 -4.12 14.51 -10.02
N GLN A 234 -3.47 15.66 -9.79
CA GLN A 234 -2.01 15.78 -9.85
C GLN A 234 -1.42 16.04 -8.46
N ARG A 235 -0.34 15.31 -8.17
CA ARG A 235 0.57 15.63 -7.06
C ARG A 235 1.33 16.91 -7.39
N VAL A 236 1.41 17.80 -6.41
CA VAL A 236 2.18 19.04 -6.51
C VAL A 236 3.07 19.15 -5.28
N GLU A 237 4.37 19.30 -5.53
CA GLU A 237 5.38 19.33 -4.48
C GLU A 237 5.51 20.74 -3.87
N ASP A 238 5.30 21.80 -4.67
CA ASP A 238 5.32 23.19 -4.23
C ASP A 238 3.96 23.88 -4.45
N PRO A 239 3.32 24.46 -3.41
CA PRO A 239 2.06 25.19 -3.54
C PRO A 239 2.11 26.39 -4.50
N ARG A 240 3.28 26.86 -4.96
CA ARG A 240 3.41 27.90 -6.00
C ARG A 240 3.27 27.38 -7.43
N GLU A 241 3.71 26.14 -7.71
CA GLU A 241 3.48 25.49 -9.02
C GLU A 241 1.99 25.29 -9.32
N LEU A 242 1.22 25.21 -8.24
CA LEU A 242 -0.22 25.12 -8.19
C LEU A 242 -0.93 26.34 -8.83
N ASP A 243 -0.45 27.55 -8.54
CA ASP A 243 -0.98 28.80 -9.09
C ASP A 243 -0.73 28.91 -10.60
N GLU A 244 0.44 28.41 -11.04
CA GLU A 244 0.81 28.38 -12.46
C GLU A 244 -0.02 27.34 -13.24
N LEU A 245 -0.24 26.15 -12.67
CA LEU A 245 -1.09 25.12 -13.27
C LEU A 245 -2.54 25.61 -13.42
N ASN A 246 -3.06 26.32 -12.41
CA ASN A 246 -4.38 26.95 -12.48
C ASN A 246 -4.45 28.04 -13.54
N ALA A 247 -3.43 28.89 -13.64
CA ALA A 247 -3.37 29.95 -14.64
C ALA A 247 -3.37 29.35 -16.07
N ARG A 248 -2.65 28.24 -16.28
CA ARG A 248 -2.62 27.51 -17.55
C ARG A 248 -3.94 26.82 -17.88
N ALA A 249 -4.55 26.13 -16.92
CA ALA A 249 -5.86 25.49 -17.11
C ALA A 249 -6.97 26.53 -17.39
N ALA A 250 -6.92 27.68 -16.73
CA ALA A 250 -7.84 28.79 -16.96
C ALA A 250 -7.65 29.44 -18.34
N ALA A 251 -6.41 29.54 -18.83
CA ALA A 251 -6.10 30.06 -20.16
C ALA A 251 -6.54 29.10 -21.28
N ALA A 252 -6.42 27.79 -21.07
CA ALA A 252 -6.83 26.76 -22.03
C ALA A 252 -8.36 26.71 -22.22
N ARG A 253 -9.15 27.01 -21.19
CA ARG A 253 -10.63 27.02 -21.25
C ARG A 253 -11.23 28.30 -21.86
N ARG A 254 -10.42 29.34 -22.09
CA ARG A 254 -10.84 30.61 -22.72
C ARG A 254 -10.57 30.66 -24.23
N ARG A 255 -9.97 29.62 -24.80
CA ARG A 255 -9.80 29.44 -26.24
C ARG A 255 -10.84 28.44 -26.74
#